data_AF-A0A7K7DS92-F1
#
_entry.id   AF-A0A7K7DS92-F1
#
_cell.length_a   1.000
_cell.length_b   1.000
_cell.length_c   1.000
_cell.angle_alpha   90.00
_cell.angle_beta   90.00
_cell.angle_gamma   90.00
#
_symmetry.space_group_name_H-M   'P 1'
#
loop_
_entity.id
_entity.type
_entity.pdbx_description
1 polymer ?
#
loop_
_entity_poly.entity_id
_entity_poly.type
_entity_poly.pdbx_seq_one_letter_code
_entity_poly.pdbx_strand_id
1 'polypeptide(L)'
;LHLSHSGRYRCGGWVASHWRQSEWVTVTVHKVPPSGVSLSAQPPRGQVALGDSLVLSCAVAAGTGPLSFSWHREGSGALLGTGPRLELRHVGDSDSGQYRCWVSNGDSVAESDPLNVTVL
;
A
#
# COMPACT_ATOMS: atom_id res chain seq x y z
N LEU A 1 6.31 -5.42 -16.09
CA LEU A 1 5.39 -6.42 -16.68
C LEU A 1 3.96 -5.91 -16.49
N HIS A 2 3.15 -5.86 -17.55
CA HIS A 2 1.77 -5.36 -17.48
C HIS A 2 0.79 -6.55 -17.42
N LEU A 3 -0.37 -6.39 -16.79
CA LEU A 3 -1.38 -7.47 -16.71
C LEU A 3 -1.81 -7.96 -18.10
N SER A 4 -1.76 -7.07 -19.11
CA SER A 4 -2.04 -7.40 -20.52
C SER A 4 -1.00 -8.32 -21.17
N HIS A 5 0.12 -8.60 -20.52
CA HIS A 5 1.08 -9.60 -21.01
C HIS A 5 0.64 -11.04 -20.67
N SER A 6 -0.51 -11.22 -20.02
CA SER A 6 -1.11 -12.54 -19.88
C SER A 6 -1.61 -13.02 -21.25
N GLY A 7 -1.24 -14.23 -21.65
CA GLY A 7 -1.59 -14.74 -22.97
C GLY A 7 -0.94 -16.09 -23.29
N ARG A 8 -1.23 -16.62 -24.48
CA ARG A 8 -0.57 -17.82 -25.01
C ARG A 8 0.57 -17.43 -25.91
N TYR A 9 1.75 -17.94 -25.59
CA TYR A 9 2.99 -17.70 -26.31
C TYR A 9 3.50 -19.01 -26.88
N ARG A 10 4.20 -18.94 -28.01
CA ARG A 10 4.96 -20.07 -28.54
C ARG A 10 6.25 -19.56 -29.15
N CYS A 11 7.29 -20.37 -29.06
CA CYS A 11 8.55 -20.08 -29.73
C CYS A 11 8.49 -20.62 -31.16
N GLY A 12 9.07 -19.88 -32.10
CA GLY A 12 9.24 -20.32 -33.47
C GLY A 12 10.65 -20.04 -33.95
N GLY A 13 11.23 -20.97 -34.69
CA GLY A 13 12.59 -20.85 -35.19
C GLY A 13 12.83 -21.69 -36.44
N TRP A 14 13.92 -21.40 -37.12
CA TRP A 14 14.37 -22.16 -38.28
C TRP A 14 15.30 -23.30 -37.85
N VAL A 15 15.05 -24.49 -38.39
CA VAL A 15 15.94 -25.65 -38.28
C VAL A 15 16.32 -26.06 -39.70
N ALA A 16 17.55 -25.73 -40.11
CA ALA A 16 17.94 -25.70 -41.52
C ALA A 16 16.93 -24.87 -42.35
N SER A 17 16.39 -25.41 -43.44
CA SER A 17 15.41 -24.76 -44.31
C SER A 17 13.94 -24.92 -43.85
N HIS A 18 13.69 -25.41 -42.64
CA HIS A 18 12.32 -25.62 -42.16
C HIS A 18 11.98 -24.77 -40.95
N TRP A 19 10.80 -24.13 -40.98
CA TRP A 19 10.22 -23.49 -39.81
C TRP A 19 9.67 -24.53 -38.84
N ARG A 20 9.95 -24.34 -37.55
CA ARG A 20 9.45 -25.15 -36.44
C ARG A 20 8.85 -24.25 -35.37
N GLN A 21 7.83 -24.75 -34.70
CA GLN A 21 7.18 -24.08 -33.59
C GLN A 21 7.15 -25.04 -32.41
N SER A 22 7.31 -24.48 -31.20
CA SER A 22 7.04 -25.21 -29.97
C SER A 22 5.54 -25.36 -29.75
N GLU A 23 5.19 -26.17 -28.76
CA GLU A 23 3.87 -26.13 -28.16
C GLU A 23 3.57 -24.76 -27.55
N TRP A 24 2.29 -24.47 -27.40
CA TRP A 24 1.80 -23.25 -26.77
C TRP A 24 2.01 -23.29 -25.25
N VAL A 25 2.52 -22.20 -24.69
CA VAL A 25 2.66 -21.97 -23.25
C VAL A 25 1.72 -20.83 -22.85
N THR A 26 0.93 -21.04 -21.80
CA THR A 26 0.10 -19.99 -21.22
C THR A 26 0.90 -19.25 -20.15
N VAL A 27 0.96 -17.93 -20.24
CA VAL A 27 1.56 -17.05 -19.24
C VAL A 27 0.45 -16.26 -18.59
N THR A 28 0.41 -16.23 -17.26
CA THR A 28 -0.52 -15.41 -16.48
C THR A 28 0.24 -14.43 -15.61
N VAL A 29 -0.17 -13.18 -15.64
CA VAL A 29 0.37 -12.10 -14.81
C VAL A 29 -0.70 -11.70 -13.82
N HIS A 30 -0.37 -11.75 -12.53
CA HIS A 30 -1.27 -11.40 -11.44
C HIS A 30 -0.73 -10.21 -10.66
N LYS A 31 -1.62 -9.44 -10.03
CA LYS A 31 -1.21 -8.48 -9.01
C LYS A 31 -0.85 -9.23 -7.73
N VAL A 32 0.22 -8.80 -7.08
CA VAL A 32 0.53 -9.16 -5.70
C VAL A 32 -0.32 -8.27 -4.78
N PRO A 33 -1.14 -8.86 -3.89
CA PRO A 33 -1.87 -8.11 -2.87
C PRO A 33 -0.93 -7.30 -1.98
N PRO A 34 -1.35 -6.11 -1.50
CA PRO A 34 -0.57 -5.39 -0.52
C PRO A 34 -0.45 -6.21 0.77
N SER A 35 0.73 -6.23 1.39
CA SER A 35 0.97 -6.91 2.67
C SER A 35 2.15 -6.30 3.43
N GLY A 36 2.23 -6.57 4.75
CA GLY A 36 3.22 -5.99 5.64
C GLY A 36 3.06 -4.47 5.77
N VAL A 37 1.81 -4.00 5.93
CA VAL A 37 1.52 -2.57 6.12
C VAL A 37 1.92 -2.18 7.54
N SER A 38 2.79 -1.19 7.66
CA SER A 38 3.35 -0.75 8.95
C SER A 38 3.30 0.77 9.09
N LEU A 39 3.13 1.23 10.33
CA LEU A 39 3.06 2.64 10.67
C LEU A 39 4.31 3.11 11.42
N SER A 40 4.65 4.36 11.20
CA SER A 40 5.65 5.09 12.00
C SER A 40 5.19 6.52 12.23
N ALA A 41 5.66 7.13 13.31
CA ALA A 41 5.29 8.47 13.72
C ALA A 41 6.53 9.35 13.94
N GLN A 42 6.37 10.64 13.69
CA GLN A 42 7.31 11.70 14.03
C GLN A 42 6.53 12.83 14.72
N PRO A 43 6.79 13.12 16.01
CA PRO A 43 7.80 12.49 16.89
C PRO A 43 7.61 10.98 17.13
N PRO A 44 8.69 10.24 17.47
CA PRO A 44 8.65 8.80 17.69
C PRO A 44 7.66 8.41 18.80
N ARG A 45 7.16 7.18 18.74
CA ARG A 45 6.16 6.62 19.70
C ARG A 45 4.78 7.29 19.66
N GLY A 46 4.55 8.25 18.76
CA GLY A 46 3.26 8.93 18.66
C GLY A 46 2.97 9.87 19.83
N GLN A 47 3.99 10.30 20.57
CA GLN A 47 3.87 11.24 21.69
C GLN A 47 4.23 12.65 21.21
N VAL A 48 3.25 13.54 21.16
CA VAL A 48 3.39 14.89 20.57
C VAL A 48 2.85 15.94 21.54
N ALA A 49 3.47 17.11 21.65
CA ALA A 49 2.99 18.17 22.52
C ALA A 49 1.78 18.90 21.90
N LEU A 50 0.91 19.45 22.74
CA LEU A 50 -0.21 20.28 22.29
C LEU A 50 0.28 21.46 21.43
N GLY A 51 -0.33 21.63 20.26
CA GLY A 51 -0.02 22.69 19.30
C GLY A 51 1.11 22.38 18.32
N ASP A 52 1.85 21.28 18.51
CA ASP A 52 2.90 20.83 17.60
C ASP A 52 2.34 20.11 16.37
N SER A 53 3.23 19.60 15.52
CA SER A 53 2.88 18.82 14.33
C SER A 53 3.23 17.35 14.51
N LEU A 54 2.34 16.48 14.05
CA LEU A 54 2.51 15.03 14.01
C LEU A 54 2.51 14.55 12.56
N VAL A 55 3.53 13.79 12.19
CA VAL A 55 3.61 13.14 10.88
C VAL A 55 3.52 11.63 11.07
N LEU A 56 2.50 11.01 10.47
CA LEU A 56 2.37 9.58 10.39
C LEU A 56 2.79 9.12 8.99
N SER A 57 3.54 8.03 8.90
CA SER A 57 3.97 7.41 7.64
C SER A 57 3.53 5.95 7.57
N CYS A 58 3.04 5.56 6.40
CA CYS A 58 2.54 4.21 6.11
C CYS A 58 3.46 3.56 5.06
N ALA A 59 4.05 2.43 5.43
CA ALA A 59 4.94 1.66 4.58
C ALA A 59 4.31 0.30 4.23
N VAL A 60 4.69 -0.26 3.08
CA VAL A 60 4.15 -1.52 2.56
C VAL A 60 5.34 -2.40 2.16
N ALA A 61 5.40 -3.62 2.69
CA ALA A 61 6.51 -4.53 2.40
C ALA A 61 6.40 -5.16 0.99
N ALA A 62 5.18 -5.51 0.58
CA ALA A 62 4.91 -6.07 -0.74
C ALA A 62 3.56 -5.60 -1.28
N GLY A 63 3.45 -5.46 -2.59
CA GLY A 63 2.23 -5.07 -3.29
C GLY A 63 2.56 -4.54 -4.68
N THR A 64 1.69 -4.80 -5.66
CA THR A 64 1.90 -4.34 -7.05
C THR A 64 0.73 -3.52 -7.56
N GLY A 65 1.02 -2.62 -8.50
CA GLY A 65 0.05 -1.73 -9.11
C GLY A 65 0.08 -0.35 -8.46
N PRO A 66 -0.77 0.59 -8.93
CA PRO A 66 -0.94 1.86 -8.24
C PRO A 66 -1.51 1.58 -6.84
N LEU A 67 -0.73 1.91 -5.82
CA LEU A 67 -1.15 1.79 -4.42
C LEU A 67 -1.83 3.08 -4.00
N SER A 68 -3.01 2.94 -3.42
CA SER A 68 -3.77 4.02 -2.79
C SER A 68 -3.78 3.81 -1.28
N PHE A 69 -3.73 4.90 -0.54
CA PHE A 69 -3.61 4.91 0.92
C PHE A 69 -4.76 5.73 1.50
N SER A 70 -5.33 5.26 2.60
CA SER A 70 -6.33 6.00 3.36
C SER A 70 -6.05 5.89 4.86
N TRP A 71 -6.13 7.03 5.54
CA TRP A 71 -5.88 7.13 6.97
C TRP A 71 -7.17 7.26 7.75
N HIS A 72 -7.26 6.50 8.84
CA HIS A 72 -8.44 6.43 9.69
C HIS A 72 -8.02 6.47 11.15
N ARG A 73 -8.80 7.18 11.97
CA ARG A 73 -8.72 7.08 13.43
C ARG A 73 -9.90 6.27 13.95
N GLU A 74 -9.61 5.32 14.82
CA GLU A 74 -10.64 4.45 15.41
C GLU A 74 -11.77 5.27 16.05
N GLY A 75 -13.01 4.83 15.84
CA GLY A 75 -14.21 5.50 16.35
C GLY A 75 -14.63 6.78 15.62
N SER A 76 -13.79 7.37 14.77
CA SER A 76 -14.18 8.55 13.97
C SER A 76 -15.00 8.18 12.73
N GLY A 77 -14.75 7.00 12.15
CA GLY A 77 -15.34 6.56 10.87
C GLY A 77 -15.00 7.46 9.67
N ALA A 78 -14.19 8.50 9.88
CA ALA A 78 -13.92 9.54 8.90
C ALA A 78 -12.55 9.35 8.26
N LEU A 79 -12.48 9.63 6.96
CA LEU A 79 -11.23 9.68 6.22
C LEU A 79 -10.44 10.91 6.67
N LEU A 80 -9.26 10.69 7.25
CA LEU A 80 -8.39 11.76 7.72
C LEU A 80 -7.46 12.29 6.63
N GLY A 81 -7.13 11.44 5.66
CA GLY A 81 -6.24 11.82 4.57
C GLY A 81 -5.93 10.65 3.65
N THR A 82 -5.26 10.98 2.56
CA THR A 82 -4.82 10.01 1.55
C THR A 82 -3.33 10.17 1.29
N GLY A 83 -2.71 9.11 0.75
CA GLY A 83 -1.28 9.06 0.48
C GLY A 83 -0.46 8.42 1.60
N PRO A 84 0.83 8.16 1.34
CA PRO A 84 1.69 7.39 2.25
C PRO A 84 2.07 8.16 3.53
N ARG A 85 1.72 9.44 3.63
CA ARG A 85 1.98 10.30 4.78
C ARG A 85 0.73 11.09 5.15
N LEU A 86 0.46 11.20 6.44
CA LEU A 86 -0.54 12.07 7.02
C LEU A 86 0.17 13.09 7.92
N GLU A 87 -0.06 14.38 7.69
CA GLU A 87 0.47 15.46 8.52
C GLU A 87 -0.70 16.14 9.24
N LEU A 88 -0.65 16.13 10.57
CA LEU A 88 -1.57 16.84 11.45
C LEU A 88 -0.80 18.02 12.04
N ARG A 89 -1.30 19.24 11.81
CA ARG A 89 -0.70 20.48 12.32
C ARG A 89 -1.53 21.02 13.47
N HIS A 90 -0.86 21.62 14.44
CA HIS A 90 -1.52 22.22 15.61
C HIS A 90 -2.39 21.20 16.34
N VAL A 91 -1.81 20.05 16.69
CA VAL A 91 -2.53 18.94 17.31
C VAL A 91 -3.14 19.34 18.66
N GLY A 92 -4.36 18.88 18.92
CA GLY A 92 -5.04 19.07 20.21
C GLY A 92 -5.44 17.73 20.84
N ASP A 93 -5.97 17.76 22.06
CA ASP A 93 -6.34 16.54 22.81
C ASP A 93 -7.27 15.61 22.02
N SER A 94 -8.15 16.17 21.18
CA SER A 94 -9.06 15.42 20.31
C SER A 94 -8.37 14.62 19.21
N ASP A 95 -7.09 14.86 18.95
CA ASP A 95 -6.28 14.13 17.98
C ASP A 95 -5.62 12.88 18.57
N SER A 96 -5.68 12.68 19.90
CA SER A 96 -5.27 11.42 20.53
C SER A 96 -6.16 10.26 20.08
N GLY A 97 -5.58 9.08 19.94
CA GLY A 97 -6.32 7.86 19.56
C GLY A 97 -5.49 6.85 18.78
N GLN A 98 -6.15 5.78 18.32
CA GLN A 98 -5.52 4.76 17.48
C GLN A 98 -5.68 5.10 16.01
N TYR A 99 -4.56 5.16 15.30
CA TYR A 99 -4.52 5.42 13.86
C TYR A 99 -4.20 4.15 13.09
N ARG A 100 -4.86 3.97 11.94
CA ARG A 100 -4.59 2.91 10.97
C ARG A 100 -4.46 3.48 9.57
N CYS A 101 -3.68 2.77 8.75
CA CYS A 101 -3.59 3.01 7.33
C CYS A 101 -4.13 1.79 6.59
N TRP A 102 -5.01 2.04 5.62
CA TRP A 102 -5.44 1.03 4.66
C TRP A 102 -4.80 1.29 3.31
N VAL A 103 -4.29 0.23 2.70
CA VAL A 103 -3.62 0.25 1.41
C VAL A 103 -4.38 -0.62 0.43
N SER A 104 -4.75 -0.05 -0.72
CA SER A 104 -5.42 -0.79 -1.79
C SER A 104 -4.65 -0.73 -3.11
N ASN A 105 -4.64 -1.85 -3.83
CA ASN A 105 -4.17 -1.94 -5.22
C ASN A 105 -5.31 -2.03 -6.24
N GLY A 106 -6.55 -1.72 -5.83
CA GLY A 106 -7.78 -1.81 -6.61
C GLY A 106 -8.48 -3.18 -6.55
N ASP A 107 -7.75 -4.27 -6.27
CA ASP A 107 -8.32 -5.62 -6.24
C ASP A 107 -8.38 -6.19 -4.81
N SER A 108 -7.52 -5.67 -3.93
CA SER A 108 -7.35 -6.12 -2.55
C SER A 108 -7.00 -4.94 -1.66
N VAL A 109 -7.26 -5.11 -0.36
CA VAL A 109 -6.99 -4.11 0.68
C VAL A 109 -6.20 -4.79 1.80
N ALA A 110 -5.18 -4.12 2.31
CA ALA A 110 -4.46 -4.51 3.51
C ALA A 110 -4.47 -3.36 4.52
N GLU A 111 -4.54 -3.72 5.79
CA GLU A 111 -4.60 -2.80 6.91
C GLU A 111 -3.33 -2.93 7.76
N SER A 112 -2.90 -1.83 8.37
CA SER A 112 -1.83 -1.83 9.36
C SER A 112 -2.31 -2.24 10.74
N ASP A 113 -1.39 -2.72 11.57
CA ASP A 113 -1.57 -2.66 13.01
C ASP A 113 -1.82 -1.21 13.47
N PRO A 114 -2.57 -1.00 14.57
CA PRO A 114 -2.87 0.34 15.06
C PRO A 114 -1.64 1.00 15.66
N LEU A 115 -1.49 2.31 15.46
CA LEU A 115 -0.50 3.14 16.13
C LEU A 115 -1.21 4.10 17.10
N ASN A 116 -0.85 4.03 18.38
CA ASN A 116 -1.38 4.91 19.41
C ASN A 116 -0.71 6.27 19.36
N VAL A 117 -1.51 7.32 19.28
CA VAL A 117 -1.09 8.72 19.38
C VAL A 117 -1.60 9.30 20.69
N THR A 118 -0.72 9.99 21.41
CA THR A 118 -1.03 10.68 22.66
C THR A 118 -0.51 12.10 22.58
N VAL A 119 -1.42 13.06 22.74
CA VAL A 119 -1.08 14.46 22.92
C VAL A 119 -0.74 14.70 24.39
N LEU A 120 0.38 15.38 24.65
CA LEU A 120 0.93 15.68 25.97
C LEU A 120 0.63 17.12 26.41
#